data_AF-A0AAV4SKR6-F1
#
_entry.id   AF-A0AAV4SKR6-F1
#
_cell.length_a   1.000
_cell.length_b   1.000
_cell.length_c   1.000
_cell.angle_alpha   90.00
_cell.angle_beta   90.00
_cell.angle_gamma   90.00
#
_symmetry.space_group_name_H-M   'P 1'
#
loop_
_entity.id
_entity.type
_entity.pdbx_description
1 polymer ?
#
loop_
_entity_poly.entity_id
_entity_poly.type
_entity_poly.pdbx_seq_one_letter_code
_entity_poly.pdbx_strand_id
1 'polypeptide(L)'
;MDMFEVIGSFGPWQRRVFILFFIINIVGMWQNLAITFFAPNMDFRCVEPSYEEEPGANETAFDNRCEVPANGSNASVPCTKWEYDTSFYSQTIVSEWDLVCGREWFISLNKSVYMLGFLISVFFFGQLSDS
;
A
#
# COMPACT_ATOMS: atom_id res chain seq x y z
N MET A 1 15.44 29.27 -38.34
CA MET A 1 16.63 28.94 -37.54
C MET A 1 16.19 27.82 -36.62
N ASP A 2 16.36 26.58 -37.07
CA ASP A 2 15.89 25.43 -36.33
C ASP A 2 16.70 25.29 -35.04
N MET A 3 16.00 25.22 -33.92
CA MET A 3 16.58 25.14 -32.56
C MET A 3 17.61 24.01 -32.43
N PHE A 4 17.55 23.01 -33.31
CA PHE A 4 18.44 21.86 -33.38
C PHE A 4 19.85 22.16 -33.90
N GLU A 5 20.08 23.27 -34.60
CA GLU A 5 21.42 23.61 -35.15
C GLU A 5 22.31 24.27 -34.09
N VAL A 6 21.72 25.00 -33.13
CA VAL A 6 22.44 25.71 -32.05
C VAL A 6 22.97 24.75 -30.98
N ILE A 7 22.35 23.58 -30.82
CA ILE A 7 22.72 22.60 -29.77
C ILE A 7 23.95 21.77 -30.18
N GLY A 8 24.39 21.84 -31.45
CA GLY A 8 25.39 20.94 -31.97
C GLY A 8 24.88 19.50 -32.04
N SER A 9 25.52 18.66 -32.86
CA SER A 9 25.14 17.24 -32.94
C SER A 9 25.23 16.59 -31.56
N PHE A 10 24.16 15.96 -31.09
CA PHE A 10 24.15 15.22 -29.83
C PHE A 10 25.29 14.19 -29.82
N GLY A 11 26.31 14.44 -29.00
CA GLY A 11 27.39 13.49 -28.78
C GLY A 11 26.87 12.18 -28.15
N PRO A 12 27.53 11.03 -28.39
CA PRO A 12 27.14 9.75 -27.79
C PRO A 12 27.05 9.79 -26.26
N TRP A 13 27.89 10.62 -25.63
CA TRP A 13 27.92 10.79 -24.17
C TRP A 13 26.72 11.59 -23.66
N GLN A 14 26.42 12.72 -24.30
CA GLN A 14 25.25 13.54 -23.99
C GLN A 14 23.96 12.72 -24.14
N ARG A 15 23.86 11.88 -25.18
CA ARG A 15 22.72 10.96 -25.36
C ARG A 15 22.56 9.97 -24.19
N ARG A 16 23.66 9.43 -23.65
CA ARG A 16 23.62 8.52 -22.48
C ARG A 16 23.16 9.22 -21.22
N VAL A 17 23.62 10.44 -20.97
CA VAL A 17 23.20 11.25 -19.81
C VAL A 17 21.72 11.58 -19.89
N PHE A 18 21.21 11.98 -21.06
CA PHE A 18 19.77 12.21 -21.24
C PHE A 18 18.96 10.94 -20.99
N ILE A 19 19.37 9.78 -21.53
CA ILE A 19 18.68 8.50 -21.29
C ILE A 19 18.63 8.17 -19.79
N LEU A 20 19.76 8.30 -19.09
CA LEU A 20 19.81 8.07 -17.64
C LEU A 20 18.90 9.04 -16.88
N PHE A 21 18.91 10.31 -17.23
CA PHE A 21 18.04 11.32 -16.62
C PHE A 21 16.56 10.99 -16.82
N PHE A 22 16.14 10.62 -18.04
CA PHE A 22 14.77 10.20 -18.31
C PHE A 22 14.37 8.96 -17.50
N ILE A 23 15.25 7.95 -17.41
CA ILE A 23 14.98 6.74 -16.61
C ILE A 23 14.79 7.09 -15.13
N ILE A 24 15.66 7.93 -14.55
CA ILE A 24 15.56 8.35 -13.15
C ILE A 24 14.26 9.12 -12.90
N ASN A 25 13.87 10.03 -13.81
CA ASN A 25 12.64 10.80 -13.68
C ASN A 25 11.38 9.93 -13.84
N ILE A 26 11.37 8.98 -14.77
CA ILE A 26 10.26 8.03 -14.93
C ILE A 26 10.11 7.15 -13.69
N VAL A 27 11.21 6.63 -13.14
CA VAL A 27 11.19 5.86 -11.90
C VAL A 27 10.71 6.73 -10.74
N GLY A 28 11.19 7.97 -10.62
CA GLY A 28 10.75 8.92 -9.59
C GLY A 28 9.26 9.23 -9.66
N MET A 29 8.69 9.37 -10.85
CA MET A 29 7.24 9.53 -11.04
C MET A 29 6.47 8.29 -10.60
N TRP A 30 6.96 7.09 -10.94
CA TRP A 30 6.34 5.82 -10.54
C TRP A 30 6.29 5.62 -9.03
N GLN A 31 7.26 6.13 -8.27
CA GLN A 31 7.28 6.01 -6.81
C GLN A 31 6.07 6.68 -6.13
N ASN A 32 5.45 7.68 -6.75
CA ASN A 32 4.25 8.31 -6.18
C ASN A 32 3.06 7.35 -6.13
N LEU A 33 2.99 6.37 -7.04
CA LEU A 33 1.95 5.35 -7.02
C LEU A 33 2.15 4.34 -5.89
N ALA A 34 3.39 4.10 -5.47
CA ALA A 34 3.69 3.21 -4.35
C ALA A 34 3.06 3.71 -3.03
N ILE A 35 2.90 5.02 -2.87
CA ILE A 35 2.27 5.64 -1.69
C ILE A 35 0.80 5.20 -1.54
N THR A 36 0.08 5.02 -2.65
CA THR A 36 -1.29 4.51 -2.64
C THR A 36 -1.37 3.07 -2.14
N PHE A 37 -0.30 2.27 -2.31
CA PHE A 37 -0.22 0.91 -1.77
C PHE A 37 0.14 0.87 -0.27
N PHE A 38 0.55 2.00 0.33
CA PHE A 38 0.69 2.15 1.79
C PHE A 38 -0.58 2.65 2.45
N ALA A 39 -1.72 2.51 1.76
CA ALA A 39 -3.04 2.99 2.16
C ALA A 39 -3.29 2.88 3.67
N PRO A 40 -3.99 3.86 4.25
CA PRO A 40 -4.34 3.84 5.66
C PRO A 40 -5.15 2.59 6.00
N ASN A 41 -4.99 2.12 7.23
CA ASN A 41 -5.83 1.04 7.75
C ASN A 41 -7.27 1.54 7.74
N MET A 42 -8.18 0.76 7.17
CA MET A 42 -9.62 1.05 7.23
C MET A 42 -10.23 0.27 8.37
N ASP A 43 -11.15 0.92 9.07
CA ASP A 43 -11.92 0.24 10.11
C ASP A 43 -12.94 -0.71 9.46
N PHE A 44 -13.13 -1.88 10.08
CA PHE A 44 -13.95 -2.94 9.55
C PHE A 44 -14.78 -3.62 10.64
N ARG A 45 -15.87 -4.27 10.23
CA ARG A 45 -16.76 -5.07 11.07
C ARG A 45 -17.05 -6.41 10.43
N CYS A 46 -17.37 -7.42 11.24
CA CYS A 46 -17.78 -8.73 10.73
C CYS A 46 -19.26 -8.72 10.31
N VAL A 47 -19.59 -9.30 9.15
CA VAL A 47 -20.94 -9.36 8.59
C VAL A 47 -21.61 -10.72 8.81
N GLU A 48 -20.87 -11.72 9.28
CA GLU A 48 -21.34 -13.10 9.31
C GLU A 48 -22.23 -13.42 10.53
N PRO A 49 -23.36 -14.15 10.36
CA PRO A 49 -24.38 -14.21 11.40
C PRO A 49 -24.22 -15.43 12.32
N SER A 50 -24.05 -15.18 13.61
CA SER A 50 -24.60 -16.03 14.67
C SER A 50 -25.09 -15.16 15.82
N TYR A 51 -26.33 -14.68 15.66
CA TYR A 51 -27.24 -14.07 16.64
C TYR A 51 -27.07 -14.67 18.06
N GLU A 52 -27.10 -13.92 19.17
CA GLU A 52 -27.88 -12.73 19.55
C GLU A 52 -27.06 -11.44 19.72
N GLU A 53 -27.73 -10.28 19.60
CA GLU A 53 -27.24 -8.99 20.11
C GLU A 53 -26.70 -9.16 21.52
N GLU A 54 -25.38 -9.06 21.72
CA GLU A 54 -24.89 -8.65 23.02
C GLU A 54 -25.38 -7.22 23.28
N PRO A 55 -26.06 -6.96 24.43
CA PRO A 55 -26.60 -5.66 24.74
C PRO A 55 -25.43 -4.71 25.02
N GLY A 56 -25.02 -3.93 24.01
CA GLY A 56 -23.92 -2.98 24.10
C GLY A 56 -23.10 -2.78 22.83
N ALA A 57 -23.27 -3.61 21.80
CA ALA A 57 -22.67 -3.32 20.50
C ALA A 57 -23.52 -2.27 19.78
N ASN A 58 -23.04 -1.03 19.72
CA ASN A 58 -23.61 -0.04 18.81
C ASN A 58 -23.55 -0.62 17.39
N GLU A 59 -24.71 -0.92 16.81
CA GLU A 59 -24.86 -1.55 15.48
C GLU A 59 -24.21 -0.76 14.33
N THR A 60 -23.70 0.43 14.61
CA THR A 60 -23.02 1.35 13.68
C THR A 60 -21.51 1.45 13.90
N ALA A 61 -20.94 0.80 14.91
CA ALA A 61 -19.52 0.93 15.22
C ALA A 61 -18.66 -0.08 14.45
N PHE A 62 -17.61 0.41 13.79
CA PHE A 62 -16.53 -0.42 13.26
C PHE A 62 -15.56 -0.75 14.40
N ASP A 63 -15.49 -2.03 14.78
CA ASP A 63 -14.79 -2.48 15.99
C ASP A 63 -13.61 -3.43 15.70
N ASN A 64 -13.19 -3.52 14.41
CA ASN A 64 -12.00 -4.25 13.97
C ASN A 64 -11.90 -5.70 14.49
N ARG A 65 -13.04 -6.37 14.69
CA ARG A 65 -13.10 -7.72 15.23
C ARG A 65 -12.85 -8.77 14.16
N CYS A 66 -12.05 -9.76 14.52
CA CYS A 66 -11.66 -10.88 13.66
C CYS A 66 -12.44 -12.17 13.94
N GLU A 67 -13.03 -12.26 15.14
CA GLU A 67 -13.75 -13.43 15.61
C GLU A 67 -15.04 -12.98 16.30
N VAL A 68 -16.08 -13.81 16.17
CA VAL A 68 -17.38 -13.62 16.83
C VAL A 68 -17.72 -14.85 17.67
N PRO A 69 -18.44 -14.69 18.79
CA PRO A 69 -18.81 -15.83 19.63
C PRO A 69 -19.76 -16.78 18.87
N ALA A 70 -19.50 -18.09 18.96
CA ALA A 70 -20.34 -19.10 18.35
C ALA A 70 -21.56 -19.42 19.23
N ASN A 71 -22.74 -19.51 18.61
CA ASN A 71 -24.01 -19.76 19.30
C ASN A 71 -23.94 -20.99 20.23
N GLY A 72 -24.24 -20.78 21.53
CA GLY A 72 -24.36 -21.86 22.52
C GLY A 72 -23.05 -22.52 22.95
N SER A 73 -21.89 -21.92 22.67
CA SER A 73 -20.58 -22.44 23.09
C SER A 73 -19.63 -21.30 23.51
N ASN A 74 -18.66 -21.59 24.39
CA ASN A 74 -17.60 -20.65 24.75
C ASN A 74 -16.50 -20.54 23.65
N ALA A 75 -16.81 -20.94 22.42
CA ALA A 75 -15.86 -20.94 21.31
C ALA A 75 -16.08 -19.70 20.44
N SER A 76 -14.99 -19.08 20.01
CA SER A 76 -15.01 -18.04 18.98
C SER A 76 -14.88 -18.66 17.60
N VAL A 77 -15.60 -18.12 16.62
CA VAL A 77 -15.49 -18.50 15.21
C VAL A 77 -14.84 -17.37 14.42
N PRO A 78 -13.92 -17.69 13.49
CA PRO A 78 -13.29 -16.69 12.65
C PRO A 78 -14.33 -16.10 11.68
N CYS A 79 -14.28 -14.78 11.53
CA CYS A 79 -15.10 -14.10 10.54
C CYS A 79 -14.60 -14.44 9.12
N THR A 80 -15.50 -14.66 8.16
CA THR A 80 -15.12 -14.84 6.75
C THR A 80 -15.57 -13.70 5.84
N LYS A 81 -16.42 -12.79 6.33
CA LYS A 81 -16.90 -11.62 5.59
C LYS A 81 -16.86 -10.35 6.42
N TRP A 82 -16.24 -9.31 5.87
CA TRP A 82 -16.10 -8.02 6.52
C TRP A 82 -16.79 -6.91 5.75
N GLU A 83 -17.23 -5.89 6.48
CA GLU A 83 -17.73 -4.63 5.94
C GLU A 83 -16.85 -3.50 6.46
N TYR A 84 -16.44 -2.62 5.55
CA TYR A 84 -15.43 -1.59 5.80
C TYR A 84 -16.07 -0.22 5.86
N ASP A 85 -15.48 0.70 6.63
CA ASP A 85 -15.93 2.09 6.70
C ASP A 85 -15.59 2.84 5.40
N THR A 86 -16.63 3.16 4.63
CA THR A 86 -16.49 3.91 3.37
C THR A 86 -16.56 5.43 3.54
N SER A 87 -16.56 5.95 4.77
CA SER A 87 -16.73 7.39 5.06
C SER A 87 -15.63 8.25 4.43
N PHE A 88 -14.38 7.75 4.44
CA PHE A 88 -13.22 8.47 3.91
C PHE A 88 -12.73 7.91 2.57
N TYR A 89 -12.79 6.59 2.40
CA TYR A 89 -12.28 5.90 1.23
C TYR A 89 -13.30 4.88 0.74
N SER A 90 -13.76 5.00 -0.50
CA SER A 90 -14.78 4.10 -1.04
C SER A 90 -14.25 2.69 -1.28
N GLN A 91 -12.99 2.56 -1.72
CA GLN A 91 -12.31 1.29 -1.95
C GLN A 91 -10.82 1.47 -1.68
N THR A 92 -10.21 0.51 -0.97
CA THR A 92 -8.75 0.46 -0.82
C THR A 92 -8.25 -0.95 -1.04
N ILE A 93 -6.93 -1.10 -1.11
CA ILE A 93 -6.31 -2.41 -1.23
C ILE A 93 -6.74 -3.36 -0.09
N VAL A 94 -6.96 -2.81 1.12
CA VAL A 94 -7.36 -3.59 2.30
C VAL A 94 -8.74 -4.22 2.12
N SER A 95 -9.72 -3.45 1.61
CA SER A 95 -11.07 -3.97 1.35
C SER A 95 -11.17 -4.83 0.10
N GLU A 96 -10.35 -4.58 -0.91
CA GLU A 96 -10.38 -5.33 -2.17
C GLU A 96 -9.88 -6.77 -1.98
N TRP A 97 -8.90 -6.97 -1.08
CA TRP A 97 -8.22 -8.26 -0.88
C TRP A 97 -8.41 -8.86 0.51
N ASP A 98 -9.27 -8.26 1.34
CA ASP A 98 -9.50 -8.65 2.74
C ASP A 98 -8.21 -8.88 3.53
N LEU A 99 -7.34 -7.86 3.53
CA LEU A 99 -6.03 -7.88 4.22
C LEU A 99 -6.16 -7.56 5.72
N VAL A 100 -7.18 -8.11 6.36
CA VAL A 100 -7.48 -7.90 7.79
C VAL A 100 -7.07 -9.12 8.62
N CYS A 101 -6.97 -8.95 9.94
CA CYS A 101 -6.75 -10.04 10.89
C CYS A 101 -5.48 -10.84 10.55
N GLY A 102 -5.60 -12.14 10.27
CA GLY A 102 -4.45 -12.99 9.92
C GLY A 102 -3.67 -12.58 8.66
N ARG A 103 -4.18 -11.61 7.88
CA ARG A 103 -3.55 -11.10 6.65
C ARG A 103 -3.06 -9.65 6.77
N GLU A 104 -3.15 -9.03 7.94
CA GLU A 104 -2.68 -7.65 8.13
C GLU A 104 -1.16 -7.49 7.92
N TRP A 105 -0.40 -8.55 8.20
CA TRP A 105 1.05 -8.54 8.09
C TRP A 105 1.55 -8.32 6.65
N PHE A 106 0.74 -8.61 5.63
CA PHE A 106 1.09 -8.33 4.23
C PHE A 106 1.25 -6.83 3.97
N ILE A 107 0.44 -6.00 4.63
CA ILE A 107 0.53 -4.53 4.54
C ILE A 107 1.85 -4.06 5.16
N SER A 108 2.19 -4.61 6.34
CA SER A 108 3.45 -4.32 7.03
C SER A 108 4.67 -4.79 6.22
N LEU A 109 4.59 -5.98 5.61
CA LEU A 109 5.64 -6.51 4.73
C LEU A 109 5.88 -5.58 3.53
N ASN A 110 4.82 -5.14 2.85
CA ASN A 110 4.95 -4.24 1.69
C ASN A 110 5.67 -2.94 2.09
N LYS A 111 5.30 -2.35 3.24
CA LYS A 111 5.98 -1.17 3.81
C LYS A 111 7.45 -1.43 4.09
N SER A 112 7.78 -2.56 4.70
CA SER A 112 9.17 -2.93 5.00
C SER A 112 10.00 -3.15 3.75
N VAL A 113 9.49 -3.89 2.76
CA VAL A 113 10.19 -4.17 1.49
C VAL A 113 10.49 -2.88 0.73
N TYR A 114 9.55 -1.93 0.71
CA TYR A 114 9.76 -0.63 0.09
C TYR A 114 10.88 0.17 0.77
N MET A 115 10.85 0.28 2.09
CA MET A 115 11.90 0.99 2.84
C MET A 115 13.26 0.32 2.67
N LEU A 116 13.30 -1.02 2.67
CA LEU A 116 14.53 -1.77 2.38
C LEU A 116 15.05 -1.49 0.97
N GLY A 117 14.17 -1.48 -0.04
CA GLY A 117 14.54 -1.14 -1.41
C GLY A 117 15.11 0.28 -1.52
N PHE A 118 14.50 1.24 -0.82
CA PHE A 118 15.01 2.60 -0.75
C PHE A 118 16.41 2.67 -0.09
N LEU A 119 16.59 2.01 1.05
CA LEU A 119 17.88 1.96 1.75
C LEU A 119 19.00 1.39 0.88
N ILE A 120 18.73 0.25 0.23
CA ILE A 120 19.67 -0.40 -0.68
C ILE A 120 20.03 0.56 -1.83
N SER A 121 19.04 1.24 -2.40
CA SER A 121 19.29 2.19 -3.50
C SER A 121 20.22 3.34 -3.08
N VAL A 122 19.93 4.00 -1.97
CA VAL A 122 20.74 5.14 -1.49
C VAL A 122 22.15 4.69 -1.13
N PHE A 123 22.30 3.49 -0.57
CA PHE A 123 23.61 2.94 -0.28
C PHE A 123 24.46 2.75 -1.55
N PHE A 124 23.91 2.11 -2.59
CA PHE A 124 24.64 1.89 -3.85
C PHE A 124 24.93 3.19 -4.60
N PHE A 125 23.95 4.08 -4.75
CA PHE A 125 24.15 5.36 -5.44
C PHE A 125 25.04 6.33 -4.65
N GLY A 126 25.02 6.25 -3.31
CA GLY A 126 25.92 7.03 -2.47
C GLY A 126 27.38 6.64 -2.66
N GLN A 127 27.68 5.33 -2.71
CA GLN A 127 29.04 4.84 -2.96
C GLN A 127 29.53 5.19 -4.38
N LEU A 128 28.65 5.12 -5.39
CA LEU A 128 28.98 5.51 -6.76
C LEU A 128 29.18 7.02 -6.93
N SER A 129 28.61 7.85 -6.04
CA SER A 129 28.76 9.30 -6.11
C SER A 129 30.08 9.81 -5.51
N ASP A 130 30.70 9.03 -4.63
CA ASP A 130 31.94 9.40 -3.92
C ASP A 130 33.21 8.90 -4.64
N SER A 131 33.03 8.15 -5.73
CA SER A 131 34.08 7.66 -6.64
C SER A 131 34.10 8.42 -7.96
#